data_AF-A0A2N2PYK1-F1
#
_entry.id   AF-A0A2N2PYK1-F1
#
_cell.length_a   1.000
_cell.length_b   1.000
_cell.length_c   1.000
_cell.angle_alpha   90.00
_cell.angle_beta   90.00
_cell.angle_gamma   90.00
#
_symmetry.space_group_name_H-M   'P 1'
#
loop_
_entity.id
_entity.type
_entity.pdbx_description
1 polymer ?
#
loop_
_entity_poly.entity_id
_entity_poly.type
_entity_poly.pdbx_seq_one_letter_code
_entity_poly.pdbx_strand_id
1 'polypeptide(L)'
;MPIDVTEIVVDRSRCARAEWPEEALLGHYEKRAREDPRIKSVTAYERMARDTIRKGHIFWFQHEDWMRIGFYNEQGRILTVVSGDQTRIITCITDVSPRYIERLFFAEGGGKLVDWPNCPFCWEI
;
A
#
# COMPACT_ATOMS: atom_id res chain seq x y z
N MET A 1 20.45 -7.50 -16.33
CA MET A 1 19.77 -6.23 -16.63
C MET A 1 18.65 -6.08 -15.62
N PRO A 2 18.48 -4.93 -14.97
CA PRO A 2 17.31 -4.73 -14.11
C PRO A 2 16.06 -4.85 -14.99
N ILE A 3 15.10 -5.65 -14.54
CA ILE A 3 13.79 -5.75 -15.18
C ILE A 3 13.13 -4.38 -15.01
N ASP A 4 12.63 -3.81 -16.10
CA ASP A 4 11.82 -2.60 -16.03
C ASP A 4 10.48 -2.98 -15.39
N VAL A 5 10.37 -2.74 -14.09
CA VAL A 5 9.20 -3.06 -13.25
C VAL A 5 7.93 -2.34 -13.68
N THR A 6 8.02 -1.40 -14.64
CA THR A 6 6.88 -0.63 -15.15
C THR A 6 6.05 -1.36 -16.22
N GLU A 7 6.57 -2.45 -16.81
CA GLU A 7 5.88 -3.19 -17.90
C GLU A 7 5.13 -4.45 -17.43
N ILE A 8 5.17 -4.78 -16.14
CA ILE A 8 4.52 -5.98 -15.61
C ILE A 8 3.03 -5.71 -15.35
N VAL A 9 2.17 -6.41 -16.09
CA VAL A 9 0.72 -6.41 -15.89
C VAL A 9 0.39 -7.21 -14.64
N VAL A 10 0.23 -6.52 -13.51
CA VAL A 10 -0.31 -7.11 -12.28
C VAL A 10 -1.81 -7.35 -12.48
N ASP A 11 -2.29 -8.58 -12.25
CA ASP A 11 -3.73 -8.85 -12.22
C ASP A 11 -4.37 -8.19 -10.98
N ARG A 12 -4.90 -6.98 -11.18
CA ARG A 12 -5.58 -6.19 -10.15
C ARG A 12 -6.99 -6.70 -9.83
N SER A 13 -7.51 -7.68 -10.58
CA SER A 13 -8.86 -8.23 -10.35
C SER A 13 -8.98 -8.90 -8.98
N ARG A 14 -7.86 -9.41 -8.44
CA ARG A 14 -7.80 -10.03 -7.10
C ARG A 14 -7.78 -9.00 -5.95
N CYS A 15 -7.15 -7.82 -6.13
CA CYS A 15 -7.23 -6.71 -5.17
C CYS A 15 -8.68 -6.24 -4.97
N ALA A 16 -9.48 -6.28 -6.05
CA ALA A 16 -10.87 -5.85 -6.03
C ALA A 16 -11.80 -6.79 -5.24
N ARG A 17 -11.37 -8.04 -4.96
CA ARG A 17 -12.16 -9.05 -4.25
C ARG A 17 -11.84 -9.15 -2.75
N ALA A 18 -10.79 -8.47 -2.26
CA ALA A 18 -10.48 -8.47 -0.84
C ALA A 18 -11.57 -7.71 -0.06
N GLU A 19 -12.34 -8.42 0.76
CA GLU A 19 -13.39 -7.86 1.61
C GLU A 19 -12.79 -7.40 2.94
N TRP A 20 -12.32 -6.15 2.99
CA TRP A 20 -11.96 -5.52 4.26
C TRP A 20 -13.22 -5.00 4.97
N PRO A 21 -13.36 -5.21 6.29
CA PRO A 21 -14.44 -4.64 7.10
C PRO A 21 -14.59 -3.13 6.90
N GLU A 22 -15.80 -2.61 7.09
CA GLU A 22 -16.16 -1.18 6.90
C GLU A 22 -15.46 -0.22 7.88
N GLU A 23 -14.72 -0.77 8.85
CA GLU A 23 -13.93 -0.04 9.85
C GLU A 23 -12.49 -0.54 9.94
N ALA A 24 -11.98 -1.18 8.88
CA ALA A 24 -10.63 -1.73 8.82
C ALA A 24 -9.55 -0.70 9.18
N LEU A 25 -9.81 0.59 8.97
CA LEU A 25 -8.89 1.67 9.29
C LEU A 25 -9.30 2.54 10.49
N LEU A 26 -10.39 2.24 11.21
CA LEU A 26 -10.87 3.11 12.30
C LEU A 26 -9.78 3.42 13.34
N GLY A 27 -9.09 2.40 13.84
CA GLY A 27 -8.01 2.61 14.82
C GLY A 27 -6.81 3.38 14.26
N HIS A 28 -6.53 3.28 12.96
CA HIS A 28 -5.48 4.09 12.32
C HIS A 28 -5.96 5.53 12.09
N TYR A 29 -7.21 5.70 11.68
CA TYR A 29 -7.86 6.99 11.53
C TYR A 29 -7.77 7.81 12.82
N GLU A 30 -8.19 7.23 13.94
CA GLU A 30 -8.16 7.91 15.25
C GLU A 30 -6.76 8.36 15.66
N LYS A 31 -5.73 7.56 15.35
CA LYS A 31 -4.35 7.82 15.77
C LYS A 31 -3.58 8.77 14.85
N ARG A 32 -3.88 8.76 13.55
CA ARG A 32 -2.99 9.36 12.52
C ARG A 32 -3.69 10.31 11.56
N ALA A 33 -5.01 10.21 11.44
CA ALA A 33 -5.74 10.82 10.33
C ALA A 33 -6.85 11.78 10.81
N ARG A 34 -7.34 11.63 12.03
CA ARG A 34 -8.44 12.42 12.61
C ARG A 34 -8.13 13.92 12.65
N GLU A 35 -6.88 14.29 12.87
CA GLU A 35 -6.44 15.68 12.96
C GLU A 35 -6.03 16.27 11.60
N ASP A 36 -5.99 15.46 10.54
CA ASP A 36 -5.67 15.95 9.20
C ASP A 36 -6.88 16.70 8.62
N PRO A 37 -6.78 18.02 8.36
CA PRO A 37 -7.91 18.82 7.88
C PRO A 37 -8.39 18.40 6.48
N ARG A 38 -7.63 17.59 5.74
CA ARG A 38 -8.01 17.03 4.44
C ARG A 38 -8.98 15.85 4.59
N ILE A 39 -9.05 15.24 5.78
CA ILE A 39 -9.78 14.00 6.03
C ILE A 39 -11.07 14.33 6.77
N LYS A 40 -12.18 14.33 6.03
CA LYS A 40 -13.48 14.80 6.53
C LYS A 40 -14.23 13.81 7.42
N SER A 41 -13.91 12.52 7.32
CA SER A 41 -14.52 11.45 8.10
C SER A 41 -13.73 10.14 7.95
N VAL A 42 -13.97 9.18 8.85
CA VAL A 42 -13.44 7.81 8.72
C VAL A 42 -13.88 7.16 7.41
N THR A 43 -15.13 7.36 6.98
CA THR A 43 -15.63 6.85 5.69
C THR A 43 -14.90 7.45 4.49
N ALA A 44 -14.59 8.75 4.52
CA ALA A 44 -13.82 9.40 3.46
C ALA A 44 -12.38 8.86 3.41
N TYR A 45 -11.79 8.60 4.58
CA TYR A 45 -10.47 8.02 4.73
C TYR A 45 -10.40 6.57 4.21
N GLU A 46 -11.37 5.73 4.59
CA GLU A 46 -11.51 4.37 4.09
C GLU A 46 -11.66 4.33 2.56
N ARG A 47 -12.51 5.20 2.02
CA ARG A 47 -12.71 5.33 0.57
C ARG A 47 -11.40 5.69 -0.14
N MET A 48 -10.64 6.63 0.41
CA MET A 48 -9.36 7.06 -0.13
C MET A 48 -8.33 5.91 -0.15
N ALA A 49 -8.23 5.15 0.93
CA ALA A 49 -7.35 3.98 1.00
C ALA A 49 -7.74 2.93 -0.04
N ARG A 50 -9.02 2.60 -0.15
CA ARG A 50 -9.54 1.62 -1.12
C ARG A 50 -9.35 2.09 -2.57
N ASP A 51 -9.55 3.37 -2.84
CA ASP A 51 -9.31 3.94 -4.17
C ASP A 51 -7.82 3.92 -4.53
N THR A 52 -6.95 4.17 -3.55
CA THR A 52 -5.48 4.05 -3.71
C THR A 52 -5.09 2.61 -4.02
N ILE A 53 -5.67 1.62 -3.33
CA ILE A 53 -5.41 0.20 -3.63
C ILE A 53 -5.87 -0.18 -5.04
N ARG A 54 -7.06 0.29 -5.46
CA ARG A 54 -7.63 -0.07 -6.77
C ARG A 54 -6.89 0.56 -7.94
N LYS A 55 -6.51 1.83 -7.81
CA LYS A 55 -6.01 2.65 -8.93
C LYS A 55 -4.50 2.87 -8.89
N GLY A 56 -3.89 2.69 -7.72
CA GLY A 56 -2.51 3.06 -7.47
C GLY A 56 -1.45 2.18 -8.14
N HIS A 57 -0.21 2.62 -8.00
CA HIS A 57 1.00 1.87 -8.32
C HIS A 57 1.31 0.92 -7.17
N ILE A 58 1.32 -0.37 -7.47
CA ILE A 58 1.58 -1.44 -6.53
C ILE A 58 3.07 -1.73 -6.42
N PHE A 59 3.53 -2.10 -5.23
CA PHE A 59 4.87 -2.61 -4.98
C PHE A 59 4.88 -3.53 -3.77
N TRP A 60 5.91 -4.37 -3.65
CA TRP A 60 6.09 -5.29 -2.53
C TRP A 60 7.30 -4.92 -1.72
N PHE A 61 7.20 -5.18 -0.43
CA PHE A 61 8.33 -5.01 0.46
C PHE A 61 8.27 -5.96 1.64
N GLN A 62 9.46 -6.30 2.12
CA GLN A 62 9.66 -6.95 3.40
C GLN A 62 10.04 -5.89 4.43
N HIS A 63 9.33 -5.86 5.55
CA HIS A 63 9.66 -5.06 6.72
C HIS A 63 9.74 -6.01 7.91
N GLU A 64 10.92 -6.10 8.54
CA GLU A 64 11.23 -7.16 9.51
C GLU A 64 10.98 -8.55 8.90
N ASP A 65 10.28 -9.44 9.60
CA ASP A 65 9.94 -10.79 9.15
C ASP A 65 8.63 -10.85 8.34
N TRP A 66 8.08 -9.70 7.94
CA TRP A 66 6.75 -9.62 7.36
C TRP A 66 6.76 -9.07 5.94
N MET A 67 6.05 -9.77 5.05
CA MET A 67 5.73 -9.27 3.71
C MET A 67 4.52 -8.32 3.75
N ARG A 68 4.62 -7.24 2.98
CA ARG A 68 3.60 -6.20 2.82
C ARG A 68 3.46 -5.84 1.35
N ILE A 69 2.29 -5.29 1.04
CA ILE A 69 1.97 -4.77 -0.29
C ILE A 69 1.65 -3.29 -0.12
N GLY A 70 2.37 -2.45 -0.83
CA GLY A 70 2.18 -1.01 -0.84
C GLY A 70 1.50 -0.54 -2.13
N PHE A 71 0.74 0.54 -2.01
CA PHE A 71 0.04 1.19 -3.09
C PHE A 71 0.26 2.69 -2.99
N TYR A 72 0.90 3.28 -4.00
CA TYR A 72 0.93 4.72 -4.17
C TYR A 72 -0.23 5.17 -5.05
N ASN A 73 -0.92 6.25 -4.72
CA ASN A 73 -1.83 6.86 -5.70
C ASN A 73 -1.05 7.34 -6.94
N GLU A 74 -1.75 7.71 -7.99
CA GLU A 74 -1.16 8.16 -9.27
C GLU A 74 -0.13 9.30 -9.08
N GLN A 75 -0.38 10.21 -8.13
CA GLN A 75 0.55 11.31 -7.85
C GLN A 75 1.72 10.93 -6.92
N GLY A 76 1.77 9.70 -6.39
CA GLY A 76 2.80 9.25 -5.44
C GLY A 76 2.75 9.92 -4.07
N ARG A 77 1.61 10.52 -3.69
CA ARG A 77 1.44 11.32 -2.45
C ARG A 77 0.58 10.65 -1.38
N ILE A 78 -0.21 9.66 -1.77
CA ILE A 78 -0.95 8.82 -0.84
C ILE A 78 -0.35 7.43 -0.90
N LEU A 79 -0.01 6.88 0.25
CA LEU A 79 0.48 5.52 0.40
C LEU A 79 -0.52 4.70 1.21
N THR A 80 -1.00 3.60 0.65
CA THR A 80 -1.76 2.59 1.40
C THR A 80 -0.94 1.31 1.48
N VAL A 81 -0.92 0.66 2.64
CA VAL A 81 -0.23 -0.62 2.84
C VAL A 81 -1.23 -1.66 3.34
N VAL A 82 -1.16 -2.85 2.78
CA VAL A 82 -1.93 -4.02 3.22
C VAL A 82 -0.98 -5.15 3.62
N SER A 83 -1.49 -6.09 4.41
CA SER A 83 -0.76 -7.33 4.74
C SER A 83 -0.48 -8.16 3.48
N GLY A 84 0.58 -8.98 3.51
CA GLY A 84 0.94 -9.83 2.37
C GLY A 84 -0.16 -10.82 1.95
N ASP A 85 -0.97 -11.28 2.91
CA ASP A 85 -2.15 -12.12 2.70
C ASP A 85 -3.42 -11.32 2.35
N GLN A 86 -3.32 -9.99 2.28
CA GLN A 86 -4.39 -9.04 1.96
C GLN A 86 -5.59 -9.05 2.91
N THR A 87 -5.50 -9.70 4.06
CA THR A 87 -6.60 -9.75 5.04
C THR A 87 -6.83 -8.42 5.74
N ARG A 88 -5.84 -7.51 5.75
CA ARG A 88 -5.90 -6.25 6.49
C ARG A 88 -5.30 -5.08 5.72
N ILE A 89 -5.97 -3.94 5.78
CA ILE A 89 -5.35 -2.64 5.51
C ILE A 89 -4.59 -2.24 6.78
N ILE A 90 -3.29 -1.98 6.65
CA ILE A 90 -2.39 -1.69 7.76
C ILE A 90 -2.27 -0.19 7.99
N THR A 91 -2.14 0.59 6.92
CA THR A 91 -2.01 2.05 7.00
C THR A 91 -2.47 2.73 5.72
N CYS A 92 -2.87 3.99 5.85
CA CYS A 92 -3.07 4.93 4.76
C CYS A 92 -2.44 6.29 5.15
N ILE A 93 -1.42 6.74 4.43
CA ILE A 93 -0.70 7.98 4.73
C ILE A 93 -1.00 8.96 3.60
N THR A 94 -1.53 10.14 3.95
CA THR A 94 -2.12 11.11 3.00
C THR A 94 -1.15 12.17 2.49
N ASP A 95 0.09 12.18 2.98
CA ASP A 95 1.11 13.14 2.57
C ASP A 95 2.52 12.56 2.68
N VAL A 96 2.71 11.44 1.98
CA VAL A 96 4.04 10.92 1.76
C VAL A 96 4.69 11.72 0.65
N SER A 97 5.98 12.00 0.81
CA SER A 97 6.77 12.47 -0.32
C SER A 97 6.99 11.32 -1.30
N PRO A 98 7.13 11.60 -2.61
CA PRO A 98 7.36 10.55 -3.60
C PRO A 98 8.53 9.65 -3.19
N ARG A 99 8.42 8.34 -3.44
CA ARG A 99 9.46 7.36 -3.08
C ARG A 99 9.76 7.31 -1.58
N TYR A 100 8.78 7.62 -0.72
CA TYR A 100 8.95 7.57 0.74
C TYR A 100 9.43 6.20 1.21
N ILE A 101 8.81 5.11 0.73
CA ILE A 101 9.18 3.74 1.13
C ILE A 101 10.54 3.34 0.56
N GLU A 102 10.84 3.71 -0.68
CA GLU A 102 12.16 3.49 -1.26
C GLU A 102 13.24 4.15 -0.39
N ARG A 103 13.04 5.40 0.03
CA ARG A 103 13.98 6.07 0.93
C ARG A 103 14.07 5.39 2.29
N LEU A 104 12.93 5.05 2.90
CA LEU A 104 12.89 4.35 4.20
C LEU A 104 13.70 3.04 4.17
N PHE A 105 13.66 2.30 3.06
CA PHE A 105 14.35 1.01 2.96
C PHE A 105 15.78 1.10 2.45
N PHE A 106 16.07 1.99 1.49
CA PHE A 106 17.43 2.17 0.97
C PHE A 106 18.33 2.97 1.91
N ALA A 107 17.80 3.98 2.61
CA ALA A 107 18.61 4.88 3.44
C ALA A 107 18.63 4.46 4.91
N GLU A 108 17.51 3.93 5.43
CA GLU A 108 17.34 3.71 6.87
C GLU A 108 17.34 2.22 7.25
N GLY A 109 17.50 1.32 6.27
CA GLY A 109 17.57 -0.12 6.52
C GLY A 109 16.28 -0.72 7.08
N GLY A 110 15.16 -0.02 6.96
CA GLY A 110 13.87 -0.44 7.51
C GLY A 110 13.24 -1.64 6.81
N GLY A 111 13.85 -2.21 5.77
CA GLY A 111 13.25 -3.28 4.99
C GLY A 111 13.94 -3.49 3.66
N LYS A 112 13.30 -4.28 2.79
CA LYS A 112 13.77 -4.55 1.43
C LYS A 112 12.60 -4.46 0.46
N LEU A 113 12.79 -3.73 -0.64
CA LEU A 113 11.90 -3.85 -1.79
C LEU A 113 12.07 -5.23 -2.40
N VAL A 114 10.96 -5.83 -2.81
CA VAL A 114 10.96 -7.17 -3.40
C VAL A 114 10.58 -7.05 -4.87
N ASP A 115 11.52 -7.40 -5.74
CA ASP A 115 11.29 -7.44 -7.18
C ASP A 115 10.40 -8.62 -7.55
N TRP A 116 9.44 -8.37 -8.45
CA TRP A 116 8.73 -9.44 -9.15
C TRP A 116 9.68 -10.11 -10.16
N PRO A 117 9.71 -11.45 -10.33
CA PRO A 117 8.79 -12.48 -9.82
C PRO A 117 9.21 -13.14 -8.49
N ASN A 118 10.20 -12.61 -7.76
CA ASN A 118 10.68 -13.21 -6.51
C ASN A 118 9.75 -12.96 -5.31
N CYS A 119 8.53 -12.48 -5.56
CA CYS A 119 7.51 -12.34 -4.53
C CYS A 119 6.91 -13.71 -4.23
N PRO A 120 6.98 -14.21 -2.98
CA PRO A 120 6.52 -15.56 -2.61
C PRO A 120 4.99 -15.73 -2.68
N PHE A 121 4.25 -14.64 -2.90
CA PHE A 121 2.80 -14.68 -3.11
C PHE A 121 2.52 -14.50 -4.59
N CYS A 122 2.23 -15.63 -5.25
CA CYS A 122 1.78 -15.65 -6.63
C CYS A 122 0.45 -14.90 -6.74
N TRP A 123 0.49 -13.74 -7.40
CA TRP A 123 -0.67 -13.24 -8.13
C TRP A 123 -0.76 -14.11 -9.38
N GLU A 124 -1.48 -15.22 -9.30
CA GLU A 124 -1.83 -15.95 -10.50
C GLU A 124 -2.61 -15.00 -11.41
N ILE A 125 -2.03 -14.74 -12.58
CA ILE A 125 -2.60 -14.02 -13.72
C ILE A 125 -3.72 -14.86 -14.32
#